data_AF-A0A6G7J2D0-F1
#
_entry.id   AF-A0A6G7J2D0-F1
#
_cell.length_a   1.000
_cell.length_b   1.000
_cell.length_c   1.000
_cell.angle_alpha   90.00
_cell.angle_beta   90.00
_cell.angle_gamma   90.00
#
_symmetry.space_group_name_H-M   'P 1'
#
loop_
_entity.id
_entity.type
_entity.pdbx_description
1 polymer ?
#
loop_
_entity_poly.entity_id
_entity_poly.type
_entity_poly.pdbx_seq_one_letter_code
_entity_poly.pdbx_strand_id
1 'polypeptide(L)'
;MKNILSCLVVLAVFLSCSDERKFVNLALKIDQKIYLVPFFANQSILENQLSEDVTPSVTSFVQIIEEDGTFFVEPRNFEKILNLIADNYVIYEKKEKTHDGYLAFGNNDIYNHSIQNVNTDKIGQQINQEVVRIFNNAQDRSLEIVWTRFPRPVAEKNCVVKNVWVVSSPYQGTTIGNYEETVLIDLNDIVDFFDNGTRLTYNEREGILYVIK
;
A
#
# COMPACT_ATOMS: atom_id res chain seq x y z
N MET A 1 26.42 -8.92 55.43
CA MET A 1 26.62 -10.05 54.51
C MET A 1 25.33 -10.28 53.73
N LYS A 2 25.43 -10.26 52.39
CA LYS A 2 24.52 -10.79 51.36
C LYS A 2 23.07 -10.24 51.32
N ASN A 3 22.71 -9.37 50.38
CA ASN A 3 22.51 -9.55 48.93
C ASN A 3 21.18 -10.23 48.53
N ILE A 4 20.41 -9.47 47.73
CA ILE A 4 19.64 -9.87 46.52
C ILE A 4 18.26 -10.52 46.73
N LEU A 5 17.22 -9.83 46.25
CA LEU A 5 16.00 -10.25 45.51
C LEU A 5 14.85 -9.31 45.90
N SER A 6 14.03 -8.74 45.02
CA SER A 6 14.01 -8.69 43.57
C SER A 6 13.06 -7.54 43.23
N CYS A 7 13.52 -6.59 42.43
CA CYS A 7 12.65 -5.60 41.80
C CYS A 7 11.67 -6.33 40.88
N LEU A 8 10.42 -6.51 41.32
CA LEU A 8 9.32 -6.83 40.42
C LEU A 8 8.84 -5.52 39.79
N VAL A 9 9.65 -4.97 38.88
CA VAL A 9 9.16 -3.97 37.93
C VAL A 9 8.30 -4.76 36.95
N VAL A 10 7.00 -4.75 37.21
CA VAL A 10 6.00 -5.09 36.21
C VAL A 10 6.12 -4.01 35.15
N LEU A 11 7.00 -4.27 34.17
CA LEU A 11 6.99 -3.58 32.90
C LEU A 11 5.71 -4.04 32.21
N ALA A 12 4.60 -3.39 32.56
CA ALA A 12 3.43 -3.33 31.72
C ALA A 12 3.90 -2.65 30.44
N VAL A 13 4.42 -3.46 29.52
CA VAL A 13 4.50 -3.13 28.12
C VAL A 13 3.07 -2.76 27.76
N PHE A 14 2.83 -1.45 27.69
CA PHE A 14 1.72 -0.89 26.98
C PHE A 14 1.84 -1.46 25.56
N LEU A 15 1.19 -2.60 25.32
CA LEU A 15 0.73 -2.99 24.02
C LEU A 15 -0.21 -1.86 23.62
N SER A 16 0.36 -0.79 23.06
CA SER A 16 -0.38 0.09 22.19
C SER A 16 -0.93 -0.85 21.14
N CYS A 17 -2.23 -1.14 21.23
CA CYS A 17 -2.99 -1.66 20.12
C CYS A 17 -3.01 -0.54 19.08
N SER A 18 -1.88 -0.34 18.39
CA SER A 18 -1.83 0.51 17.22
C SER A 18 -2.68 -0.19 16.19
N ASP A 19 -3.65 0.52 15.64
CA ASP A 19 -4.42 0.04 14.50
C ASP A 19 -3.42 -0.42 13.43
N GLU A 20 -3.40 -1.72 13.14
CA GLU A 20 -2.38 -2.32 12.25
C GLU A 20 -2.48 -1.68 10.86
N ARG A 21 -3.69 -1.28 10.46
CA ARG A 21 -3.96 -0.53 9.24
C ARG A 21 -3.85 0.97 9.47
N LYS A 22 -2.92 1.59 8.76
CA LYS A 22 -2.74 3.05 8.72
C LYS A 22 -3.33 3.59 7.41
N PHE A 23 -4.24 4.56 7.52
CA PHE A 23 -4.69 5.32 6.36
C PHE A 23 -3.68 6.42 6.05
N VAL A 24 -3.11 6.40 4.85
CA VAL A 24 -2.04 7.31 4.45
C VAL A 24 -2.40 8.10 3.20
N ASN A 25 -1.90 9.34 3.15
CA ASN A 25 -1.68 10.05 1.90
C ASN A 25 -0.40 9.53 1.25
N LEU A 26 -0.29 9.68 -0.07
CA LEU A 26 0.93 9.36 -0.80
C LEU A 26 1.63 10.64 -1.24
N ALA A 27 2.95 10.63 -1.15
CA ALA A 27 3.79 11.69 -1.66
C ALA A 27 5.03 11.11 -2.35
N LEU A 28 5.42 11.71 -3.46
CA LEU A 28 6.70 11.46 -4.11
C LEU A 28 7.69 12.52 -3.64
N LYS A 29 8.86 12.09 -3.18
CA LYS A 29 9.95 12.97 -2.80
C LYS A 29 11.13 12.75 -3.75
N ILE A 30 11.49 13.79 -4.49
CA ILE A 30 12.66 13.80 -5.36
C ILE A 30 13.58 14.89 -4.85
N ASP A 31 14.79 14.53 -4.44
CA ASP A 31 15.72 15.44 -3.75
C ASP A 31 15.07 16.11 -2.51
N GLN A 32 14.88 17.42 -2.58
CA GLN A 32 14.24 18.24 -1.55
C GLN A 32 12.80 18.62 -1.88
N LYS A 33 12.29 18.26 -3.06
CA LYS A 33 10.95 18.60 -3.52
C LYS A 33 9.95 17.51 -3.13
N ILE A 34 8.75 17.94 -2.77
CA ILE A 34 7.64 17.05 -2.39
C ILE A 34 6.48 17.25 -3.36
N TYR A 35 5.99 16.16 -3.94
CA TYR A 35 4.83 16.14 -4.82
C TYR A 35 3.73 15.27 -4.23
N LEU A 36 2.57 15.86 -3.95
CA LEU A 36 1.44 15.13 -3.36
C LEU A 36 0.63 14.41 -4.44
N VAL A 37 0.12 13.23 -4.09
CA VAL A 37 -0.86 12.49 -4.90
C VAL A 37 -2.27 12.98 -4.54
N PRO A 38 -2.99 13.64 -5.46
CA PRO A 38 -4.38 14.02 -5.22
C PRO A 38 -5.30 12.81 -5.10
N PHE A 39 -6.51 13.01 -4.58
CA PHE A 39 -7.55 11.98 -4.56
C PHE A 39 -7.84 11.44 -5.96
N PHE A 40 -7.96 12.36 -6.93
CA PHE A 40 -8.09 12.08 -8.35
C PHE A 40 -6.77 12.37 -9.06
N ALA A 41 -5.83 11.43 -9.00
CA ALA A 41 -4.54 11.50 -9.70
C ALA A 41 -4.66 11.17 -11.21
N ASN A 42 -5.71 11.67 -11.87
CA ASN A 42 -5.89 11.59 -13.31
C ASN A 42 -5.32 12.85 -13.97
N GLN A 43 -4.55 12.69 -15.04
CA GLN A 43 -3.85 13.81 -15.71
C GLN A 43 -4.82 14.91 -16.16
N SER A 44 -5.88 14.56 -16.90
CA SER A 44 -6.81 15.55 -17.45
C SER A 44 -7.59 16.30 -16.37
N ILE A 45 -7.96 15.63 -15.28
CA ILE A 45 -8.63 16.28 -14.14
C ILE A 45 -7.66 17.25 -13.45
N LEU A 46 -6.42 16.79 -13.19
CA LEU A 46 -5.41 17.59 -12.50
C LEU A 46 -4.99 18.81 -13.34
N GLU A 47 -4.75 18.62 -14.63
CA GLU A 47 -4.45 19.70 -15.58
C GLU A 47 -5.53 20.76 -15.60
N ASN A 48 -6.80 20.35 -15.68
CA ASN A 48 -7.92 21.28 -15.66
C ASN A 48 -7.95 22.08 -14.35
N GLN A 49 -7.85 21.40 -13.20
CA GLN A 49 -7.83 22.06 -11.89
C GLN A 49 -6.70 23.07 -11.76
N LEU A 50 -5.48 22.70 -12.16
CA LEU A 50 -4.32 23.58 -12.07
C LEU A 50 -4.40 24.75 -13.06
N SER A 51 -4.99 24.56 -14.24
CA SER A 51 -5.22 25.64 -15.22
C SER A 51 -6.20 26.71 -14.72
N GLU A 52 -7.11 26.31 -13.84
CA GLU A 52 -8.10 27.20 -13.19
C GLU A 52 -7.59 27.74 -11.84
N ASP A 53 -6.31 27.52 -11.51
CA ASP A 53 -5.68 27.82 -10.21
C ASP A 53 -6.38 27.19 -8.99
N VAL A 54 -7.12 26.10 -9.20
CA VAL A 54 -7.75 25.34 -8.12
C VAL A 54 -6.68 24.47 -7.42
N THR A 55 -6.77 24.38 -6.09
CA THR A 55 -5.96 23.46 -5.28
C THR A 55 -6.60 22.06 -5.33
N PRO A 56 -5.90 21.03 -5.86
CA PRO A 56 -6.40 19.66 -5.86
C PRO A 56 -6.69 19.13 -4.46
N SER A 57 -7.77 18.35 -4.33
CA SER A 57 -8.11 17.71 -3.05
C SER A 57 -7.19 16.52 -2.78
N VAL A 58 -6.68 16.44 -1.55
CA VAL A 58 -5.88 15.32 -1.03
C VAL A 58 -6.66 14.68 0.13
N THR A 59 -6.74 13.35 0.15
CA THR A 59 -7.40 12.60 1.23
C THR A 59 -6.70 11.26 1.44
N SER A 60 -6.67 10.76 2.67
CA SER A 60 -6.05 9.48 2.98
C SER A 60 -6.95 8.35 2.52
N PHE A 61 -6.60 7.69 1.41
CA PHE A 61 -7.39 6.60 0.82
C PHE A 61 -6.62 5.28 0.71
N VAL A 62 -5.31 5.27 1.00
CA VAL A 62 -4.49 4.05 0.93
C VAL A 62 -4.34 3.50 2.34
N GLN A 63 -4.62 2.20 2.50
CA GLN A 63 -4.33 1.50 3.75
C GLN A 63 -3.03 0.73 3.59
N ILE A 64 -2.10 0.96 4.51
CA ILE A 64 -0.86 0.20 4.64
C ILE A 64 -0.77 -0.44 6.02
N ILE A 65 0.05 -1.47 6.14
CA ILE A 65 0.46 -2.07 7.40
C ILE A 65 1.99 -1.97 7.46
N GLU A 66 2.53 -1.60 8.61
CA GLU A 66 3.96 -1.51 8.83
C GLU A 66 4.36 -2.45 9.95
N GLU A 67 5.24 -3.40 9.66
CA GLU A 67 5.75 -4.39 10.61
C GLU A 67 7.27 -4.49 10.45
N ASP A 68 8.01 -4.24 11.52
CA ASP A 68 9.48 -4.34 11.57
C ASP A 68 10.21 -3.59 10.44
N GLY A 69 9.66 -2.46 10.00
CA GLY A 69 10.20 -1.64 8.90
C GLY A 69 9.80 -2.11 7.49
N THR A 70 8.99 -3.16 7.39
CA THR A 70 8.41 -3.64 6.14
C THR A 70 7.00 -3.10 5.95
N PHE A 71 6.70 -2.63 4.74
CA PHE A 71 5.38 -2.10 4.39
C PHE A 71 4.59 -3.13 3.60
N PHE A 72 3.37 -3.38 4.05
CA PHE A 72 2.42 -4.27 3.41
C PHE A 72 1.19 -3.51 2.92
N VAL A 73 0.59 -3.98 1.85
CA VAL A 73 -0.64 -3.42 1.29
C VAL A 73 -1.60 -4.53 0.84
N GLU A 74 -2.90 -4.29 0.95
CA GLU A 74 -3.89 -5.18 0.35
C GLU A 74 -3.93 -5.03 -1.19
N PRO A 75 -4.24 -6.10 -1.95
CA PRO A 75 -4.35 -6.03 -3.41
C PRO A 75 -5.33 -5.00 -3.97
N ARG A 76 -6.28 -4.48 -3.19
CA ARG A 76 -7.18 -3.39 -3.65
C ARG A 76 -6.54 -2.00 -3.60
N ASN A 77 -5.44 -1.84 -2.85
CA ASN A 77 -4.81 -0.56 -2.58
C ASN A 77 -3.43 -0.40 -3.26
N PHE A 78 -2.89 -1.47 -3.86
CA PHE A 78 -1.50 -1.50 -4.33
C PHE A 78 -1.25 -0.62 -5.56
N GLU A 79 -2.22 -0.47 -6.48
CA GLU A 79 -2.05 0.18 -7.77
C GLU A 79 -1.44 1.59 -7.66
N LYS A 80 -1.94 2.38 -6.71
CA LYS A 80 -1.50 3.78 -6.54
C LYS A 80 -0.05 3.87 -6.05
N ILE A 81 0.35 2.94 -5.18
CA ILE A 81 1.75 2.84 -4.73
C ILE A 81 2.62 2.32 -5.88
N LEU A 82 2.14 1.31 -6.62
CA LEU A 82 2.86 0.75 -7.76
C LEU A 82 3.20 1.81 -8.80
N ASN A 83 2.25 2.70 -9.15
CA ASN A 83 2.50 3.79 -10.08
C ASN A 83 3.69 4.67 -9.68
N LEU A 84 3.86 4.93 -8.38
CA LEU A 84 5.00 5.72 -7.88
C LEU A 84 6.31 4.91 -7.90
N ILE A 85 6.27 3.64 -7.48
CA ILE A 85 7.46 2.78 -7.49
C ILE A 85 7.95 2.59 -8.94
N ALA A 86 7.03 2.39 -9.89
CA ALA A 86 7.32 2.10 -11.30
C ALA A 86 7.65 3.32 -12.17
N ASP A 87 7.82 4.52 -11.59
CA ASP A 87 8.03 5.77 -12.32
C ASP A 87 6.91 6.11 -13.33
N ASN A 88 5.69 5.64 -13.08
CA ASN A 88 4.53 5.87 -13.94
C ASN A 88 3.71 7.06 -13.44
N TYR A 89 4.25 8.27 -13.57
CA TYR A 89 3.59 9.50 -13.16
C TYR A 89 4.02 10.72 -13.99
N VAL A 90 3.25 11.78 -13.91
CA VAL A 90 3.54 13.11 -14.47
C VAL A 90 3.52 14.13 -13.33
N ILE A 91 4.55 14.96 -13.25
CA ILE A 91 4.72 16.00 -12.23
C ILE A 91 4.15 17.32 -12.72
N TYR A 92 3.42 18.01 -11.85
CA TYR A 92 2.93 19.36 -12.06
C TYR A 92 3.45 20.27 -10.96
N GLU A 93 4.31 21.21 -11.32
CA GLU A 93 4.87 22.20 -10.39
C GLU A 93 3.78 23.22 -10.01
N LYS A 94 3.46 23.30 -8.71
CA LYS A 94 2.61 24.33 -8.11
C LYS A 94 3.10 24.51 -6.68
N LYS A 95 3.89 25.56 -6.45
CA LYS A 95 4.53 25.77 -5.15
C LYS A 95 3.47 26.13 -4.11
N GLU A 96 3.22 25.22 -3.21
CA GLU A 96 2.31 25.38 -2.08
C GLU A 96 3.11 25.60 -0.80
N LYS A 97 2.42 25.91 0.31
CA LYS A 97 3.09 26.13 1.60
C LYS A 97 3.82 24.90 2.13
N THR A 98 3.29 23.71 1.85
CA THR A 98 3.76 22.44 2.44
C THR A 98 4.46 21.52 1.44
N HIS A 99 4.38 21.80 0.14
CA HIS A 99 4.89 20.93 -0.92
C HIS A 99 5.15 21.74 -2.20
N ASP A 100 5.80 21.12 -3.17
CA ASP A 100 6.32 21.77 -4.39
C ASP A 100 5.42 21.57 -5.61
N GLY A 101 4.51 20.60 -5.53
CA GLY A 101 3.50 20.40 -6.56
C GLY A 101 2.68 19.14 -6.36
N TYR A 102 2.04 18.74 -7.44
CA TYR A 102 1.18 17.56 -7.47
C TYR A 102 1.67 16.60 -8.53
N LEU A 103 1.17 15.38 -8.49
CA LEU A 103 1.38 14.42 -9.57
C LEU A 103 0.07 13.76 -10.01
N ALA A 104 0.03 13.33 -11.25
CA ALA A 104 -0.96 12.40 -11.76
C ALA A 104 -0.28 11.11 -12.20
N PHE A 105 -1.04 10.02 -12.27
CA PHE A 105 -0.51 8.74 -12.76
C PHE A 105 -0.36 8.74 -14.27
N GLY A 106 0.69 8.06 -14.74
CA GLY A 106 0.98 7.86 -16.14
C GLY A 106 0.03 6.84 -16.78
N ASN A 107 0.09 6.74 -18.11
CA ASN A 107 -0.76 5.82 -18.89
C ASN A 107 -0.04 4.55 -19.31
N ASN A 108 1.15 4.27 -18.74
CA ASN A 108 1.86 3.04 -19.07
C ASN A 108 1.20 1.84 -18.40
N ASP A 109 1.06 0.74 -19.14
CA ASP A 109 0.60 -0.53 -18.62
C ASP A 109 1.70 -1.16 -17.75
N ILE A 110 1.68 -0.86 -16.45
CA ILE A 110 2.66 -1.37 -15.47
C ILE A 110 2.20 -2.64 -14.75
N TYR A 111 0.94 -3.04 -14.91
CA TYR A 111 0.44 -4.32 -14.45
C TYR A 111 -0.82 -4.76 -15.19
N ASN A 112 -1.18 -6.04 -15.06
CA ASN A 112 -2.51 -6.54 -15.34
C ASN A 112 -3.06 -7.34 -14.16
N HIS A 113 -4.37 -7.48 -14.10
CA HIS A 113 -5.07 -8.31 -13.12
C HIS A 113 -6.00 -9.27 -13.87
N SER A 114 -5.96 -10.54 -13.47
CA SER A 114 -6.79 -11.59 -14.05
C SER A 114 -7.21 -12.60 -13.00
N ILE A 115 -8.35 -13.27 -13.26
CA ILE A 115 -8.85 -14.37 -12.44
C ILE A 115 -8.77 -15.64 -13.30
N GLN A 116 -8.11 -16.68 -12.77
CA GLN A 116 -7.93 -17.96 -13.44
C GLN A 116 -8.70 -19.06 -12.68
N ASN A 117 -9.41 -19.91 -13.42
CA ASN A 117 -10.06 -21.09 -12.83
C ASN A 117 -9.08 -22.25 -12.85
N VAL A 118 -8.76 -22.81 -11.68
CA VAL A 118 -7.80 -23.91 -11.53
C VAL A 118 -8.51 -25.14 -10.99
N ASN A 119 -8.31 -26.29 -11.65
CA ASN A 119 -8.85 -27.56 -11.19
C ASN A 119 -8.11 -28.01 -9.93
N THR A 120 -8.86 -28.53 -8.97
CA THR A 120 -8.28 -29.16 -7.78
C THR A 120 -8.04 -30.66 -7.99
N ASP A 121 -7.49 -31.32 -6.99
CA ASP A 121 -7.37 -32.79 -6.92
C ASP A 121 -8.73 -33.51 -6.83
N LYS A 122 -9.83 -32.77 -6.57
CA LYS A 122 -11.18 -33.31 -6.46
C LYS A 122 -11.99 -33.08 -7.74
N ILE A 123 -12.60 -34.16 -8.23
CA ILE A 123 -13.48 -34.14 -9.40
C ILE A 123 -14.65 -33.19 -9.13
N GLY A 124 -14.89 -32.26 -10.07
CA GLY A 124 -15.97 -31.28 -9.99
C GLY A 124 -15.70 -30.07 -9.10
N GLN A 125 -14.47 -29.92 -8.59
CA GLN A 125 -14.08 -28.77 -7.78
C GLN A 125 -13.01 -27.91 -8.47
N GLN A 126 -13.30 -26.61 -8.58
CA GLN A 126 -12.40 -25.58 -9.08
C GLN A 126 -12.22 -24.48 -8.02
N ILE A 127 -11.09 -23.79 -8.07
CA ILE A 127 -10.81 -22.58 -7.30
C ILE A 127 -10.50 -21.42 -8.23
N ASN A 128 -10.78 -20.21 -7.75
CA ASN A 128 -10.47 -18.98 -8.46
C ASN A 128 -9.17 -18.42 -7.91
N GLN A 129 -8.17 -18.34 -8.78
CA GLN A 129 -6.86 -17.82 -8.48
C GLN A 129 -6.76 -16.40 -9.06
N GLU A 130 -6.49 -15.45 -8.19
CA GLU A 130 -6.24 -14.05 -8.53
C GLU A 130 -4.76 -13.93 -8.93
N VAL A 131 -4.51 -13.36 -10.10
CA VAL A 131 -3.15 -13.19 -10.65
C VAL A 131 -2.96 -11.74 -11.05
N VAL A 132 -2.04 -11.06 -10.37
CA VAL A 132 -1.54 -9.75 -10.75
C VAL A 132 -0.15 -9.93 -11.36
N ARG A 133 0.05 -9.52 -12.62
CA ARG A 133 1.37 -9.51 -13.25
C ARG A 133 1.84 -8.07 -13.39
N ILE A 134 2.94 -7.74 -12.72
CA ILE A 134 3.60 -6.43 -12.76
C ILE A 134 4.69 -6.48 -13.84
N PHE A 135 4.83 -5.41 -14.60
CA PHE A 135 5.79 -5.29 -15.69
C PHE A 135 6.84 -4.22 -15.36
N ASN A 136 8.12 -4.58 -15.49
CA ASN A 136 9.22 -3.62 -15.52
C ASN A 136 9.72 -3.53 -16.96
N ASN A 137 9.14 -2.60 -17.71
CA ASN A 137 9.43 -2.43 -19.13
C ASN A 137 10.87 -1.97 -19.40
N ALA A 138 11.52 -1.30 -18.44
CA ALA A 138 12.91 -0.84 -18.60
C ALA A 138 13.92 -2.01 -18.57
N GLN A 139 13.59 -3.09 -17.86
CA GLN A 139 14.47 -4.25 -17.68
C GLN A 139 13.94 -5.52 -18.36
N ASP A 140 12.79 -5.45 -19.05
CA ASP A 140 12.09 -6.58 -19.67
C ASP A 140 11.84 -7.74 -18.68
N ARG A 141 11.37 -7.39 -17.47
CA ARG A 141 11.06 -8.36 -16.40
C ARG A 141 9.59 -8.29 -16.02
N SER A 142 9.09 -9.40 -15.45
CA SER A 142 7.76 -9.43 -14.83
C SER A 142 7.79 -10.12 -13.47
N LEU A 143 6.91 -9.65 -12.58
CA LEU A 143 6.66 -10.22 -11.26
C LEU A 143 5.19 -10.63 -11.17
N GLU A 144 4.93 -11.85 -10.71
CA GLU A 144 3.56 -12.32 -10.52
C GLU A 144 3.22 -12.39 -9.04
N ILE A 145 2.10 -11.79 -8.66
CA ILE A 145 1.50 -11.89 -7.35
C ILE A 145 0.25 -12.75 -7.48
N VAL A 146 0.20 -13.84 -6.73
CA VAL A 146 -0.81 -14.89 -6.91
C VAL A 146 -1.40 -15.29 -5.58
N TRP A 147 -2.73 -15.28 -5.49
CA TRP A 147 -3.45 -15.76 -4.32
C TRP A 147 -4.81 -16.34 -4.67
N THR A 148 -5.33 -17.20 -3.80
CA THR A 148 -6.71 -17.68 -3.86
C THR A 148 -7.51 -17.00 -2.75
N ARG A 149 -8.74 -16.54 -3.05
CA ARG A 149 -9.61 -15.89 -2.05
C ARG A 149 -10.60 -16.83 -1.37
N PHE A 150 -11.08 -17.86 -2.07
CA PHE A 150 -12.15 -18.75 -1.62
C PHE A 150 -11.74 -20.22 -1.76
N PRO A 151 -12.05 -21.11 -0.80
CA PRO A 151 -12.91 -20.91 0.38
C PRO A 151 -12.25 -20.16 1.56
N ARG A 152 -10.92 -20.01 1.53
CA ARG A 152 -10.14 -19.18 2.46
C ARG A 152 -9.00 -18.51 1.69
N PRO A 153 -8.50 -17.36 2.17
CA PRO A 153 -7.35 -16.71 1.58
C PRO A 153 -6.11 -17.61 1.67
N VAL A 154 -5.44 -17.83 0.54
CA VAL A 154 -4.17 -18.56 0.45
C VAL A 154 -3.21 -17.75 -0.40
N ALA A 155 -2.03 -17.45 0.14
CA ALA A 155 -0.95 -16.84 -0.60
C ALA A 155 -0.17 -17.91 -1.36
N GLU A 156 0.03 -17.71 -2.67
CA GLU A 156 0.70 -18.69 -3.53
C GLU A 156 2.05 -18.17 -4.04
N LYS A 157 2.14 -16.89 -4.40
CA LYS A 157 3.36 -16.27 -4.95
C LYS A 157 3.43 -14.78 -4.64
N ASN A 158 4.59 -14.32 -4.13
CA ASN A 158 4.91 -12.90 -3.87
C ASN A 158 3.83 -12.14 -3.08
N CYS A 159 3.20 -12.83 -2.12
CA CYS A 159 2.25 -12.29 -1.16
C CYS A 159 2.25 -13.16 0.09
N VAL A 160 1.63 -12.67 1.16
CA VAL A 160 1.50 -13.36 2.44
C VAL A 160 0.07 -13.26 2.96
N VAL A 161 -0.34 -14.22 3.80
CA VAL A 161 -1.60 -14.11 4.56
C VAL A 161 -1.25 -13.72 5.98
N LYS A 162 -1.88 -12.65 6.48
CA LYS A 162 -1.76 -12.23 7.89
C LYS A 162 -3.14 -12.04 8.51
N ASN A 163 -3.21 -12.16 9.83
CA ASN A 163 -4.40 -11.76 10.58
C ASN A 163 -4.34 -10.26 10.79
N VAL A 164 -5.33 -9.53 10.27
CA VAL A 164 -5.38 -8.08 10.36
C VAL A 164 -6.64 -7.67 11.11
N TRP A 165 -6.53 -6.71 12.04
CA TRP A 165 -7.71 -6.15 12.69
C TRP A 165 -8.57 -5.37 11.69
N VAL A 166 -9.83 -5.79 11.53
CA VAL A 166 -10.79 -5.18 10.61
C VAL A 166 -11.96 -4.63 11.41
N VAL A 167 -12.28 -3.36 11.18
CA VAL A 167 -13.45 -2.70 11.76
C VAL A 167 -14.50 -2.55 10.66
N SER A 168 -15.69 -3.11 10.89
CA SER A 168 -16.83 -3.05 9.99
C SER A 168 -18.04 -2.42 10.67
N SER A 169 -18.89 -1.76 9.88
CA SER A 169 -20.18 -1.23 10.33
C SER A 169 -21.32 -1.93 9.59
N PRO A 170 -21.67 -3.17 9.99
CA PRO A 170 -22.67 -3.96 9.28
C PRO A 170 -24.09 -3.35 9.36
N TYR A 171 -24.37 -2.56 10.40
CA TYR A 171 -25.64 -1.83 10.58
C TYR A 171 -25.38 -0.40 11.08
N GLN A 172 -26.31 0.53 10.78
CA GLN A 172 -26.23 1.90 11.29
C GLN A 172 -26.06 1.94 12.81
N GLY A 173 -25.06 2.69 13.28
CA GLY A 173 -24.78 2.87 14.71
C GLY A 173 -24.04 1.70 15.38
N THR A 174 -23.68 0.64 14.63
CA THR A 174 -22.90 -0.48 15.16
C THR A 174 -21.52 -0.55 14.50
N THR A 175 -20.51 -0.86 15.29
CA THR A 175 -19.13 -1.08 14.84
C THR A 175 -18.64 -2.37 15.45
N ILE A 176 -18.18 -3.31 14.63
CA ILE A 176 -17.64 -4.59 15.05
C ILE A 176 -16.19 -4.66 14.58
N GLY A 177 -15.29 -4.99 15.49
CA GLY A 177 -13.88 -5.24 15.20
C GLY A 177 -13.57 -6.72 15.35
N ASN A 178 -12.90 -7.31 14.36
CA ASN A 178 -12.43 -8.70 14.40
C ASN A 178 -11.14 -8.86 13.60
N TYR A 179 -10.30 -9.82 13.98
CA TYR A 179 -9.16 -10.22 13.16
C TYR A 179 -9.65 -11.05 11.97
N GLU A 180 -9.18 -10.73 10.77
CA GLU A 180 -9.49 -11.45 9.53
C GLU A 180 -8.20 -11.86 8.82
N GLU A 181 -8.16 -13.10 8.31
CA GLU A 181 -7.10 -13.54 7.41
C GLU A 181 -7.18 -12.70 6.13
N THR A 182 -6.11 -11.93 5.85
CA THR A 182 -6.05 -10.98 4.75
C THR A 182 -4.79 -11.26 3.92
N VAL A 183 -4.94 -11.28 2.60
CA VAL A 183 -3.80 -11.34 1.67
C VAL A 183 -3.16 -9.97 1.61
N LEU A 184 -1.85 -9.94 1.81
CA LEU A 184 -1.03 -8.75 1.80
C LEU A 184 0.13 -8.92 0.81
N ILE A 185 0.48 -7.84 0.15
CA ILE A 185 1.61 -7.71 -0.75
C ILE A 185 2.72 -6.96 -0.01
N ASP A 186 3.92 -7.51 0.00
CA ASP A 186 5.10 -6.82 0.51
C ASP A 186 5.54 -5.77 -0.52
N LEU A 187 5.54 -4.50 -0.12
CA LEU A 187 5.94 -3.41 -1.00
C LEU A 187 7.45 -3.36 -1.20
N ASN A 188 8.25 -3.89 -0.28
CA ASN A 188 9.70 -3.95 -0.43
C ASN A 188 10.10 -4.91 -1.55
N ASP A 189 9.40 -6.05 -1.70
CA ASP A 189 9.59 -6.97 -2.84
C ASP A 189 9.33 -6.26 -4.18
N ILE A 190 8.35 -5.36 -4.24
CA ILE A 190 8.07 -4.55 -5.44
C ILE A 190 9.18 -3.53 -5.68
N VAL A 191 9.64 -2.84 -4.62
CA VAL A 191 10.76 -1.89 -4.72
C VAL A 191 12.02 -2.59 -5.25
N ASP A 192 12.37 -3.74 -4.70
CA ASP A 192 13.52 -4.55 -5.11
C ASP A 192 13.36 -5.09 -6.54
N PHE A 193 12.12 -5.41 -6.96
CA PHE A 193 11.83 -5.81 -8.33
C PHE A 193 12.08 -4.68 -9.35
N PHE A 194 11.78 -3.42 -9.00
CA PHE A 194 12.08 -2.28 -9.89
C PHE A 194 13.55 -1.87 -9.85
N ASP A 195 14.21 -1.99 -8.69
CA ASP A 195 15.65 -1.69 -8.47
C ASP A 195 16.07 -0.34 -9.08
N ASN A 196 15.21 0.67 -8.94
CA ASN A 196 15.40 2.03 -9.49
C ASN A 196 15.79 3.04 -8.40
N GLY A 197 16.33 2.57 -7.27
CA GLY A 197 16.72 3.42 -6.13
C GLY A 197 15.56 3.89 -5.25
N THR A 198 14.33 3.45 -5.54
CA THR A 198 13.14 3.81 -4.74
C THR A 198 13.28 3.37 -3.29
N ARG A 199 12.81 4.20 -2.36
CA ARG A 199 12.65 3.83 -0.94
C ARG A 199 11.30 4.27 -0.42
N LEU A 200 10.74 3.50 0.50
CA LEU A 200 9.49 3.82 1.18
C LEU A 200 9.78 4.29 2.59
N THR A 201 9.09 5.35 3.03
CA THR A 201 9.20 5.84 4.42
C THR A 201 7.87 6.40 4.87
N TYR A 202 7.38 5.92 6.01
CA TYR A 202 6.16 6.43 6.62
C TYR A 202 6.48 7.55 7.61
N ASN A 203 5.84 8.70 7.44
CA ASN A 203 5.84 9.79 8.41
C ASN A 203 4.54 9.76 9.21
N GLU A 204 4.62 9.26 10.45
CA GLU A 204 3.47 9.12 11.34
C GLU A 204 2.81 10.45 11.69
N ARG A 205 3.60 11.52 11.87
CA ARG A 205 3.08 12.84 12.24
C ARG A 205 2.23 13.45 11.13
N GLU A 206 2.60 13.19 9.88
CA GLU A 206 1.92 13.74 8.71
C GLU A 206 0.88 12.77 8.13
N GLY A 207 0.92 11.49 8.50
CA GLY A 207 0.09 10.45 7.90
C GLY A 207 0.40 10.26 6.42
N ILE A 208 1.68 10.37 6.04
CA ILE A 208 2.14 10.29 4.64
C ILE A 208 3.09 9.11 4.48
N LEU A 209 2.83 8.27 3.48
CA LEU A 209 3.84 7.37 2.94
C LEU A 209 4.59 8.08 1.82
N TYR A 210 5.88 8.35 2.07
CA TYR A 210 6.79 8.90 1.10
C TYR A 210 7.37 7.80 0.23
N VAL A 211 7.27 7.97 -1.08
CA VAL A 211 8.06 7.26 -2.09
C VAL A 211 9.22 8.17 -2.46
N ILE A 212 10.43 7.79 -2.08
CA ILE A 212 11.64 8.61 -2.19
C ILE A 212 12.45 8.11 -3.40
N LYS A 213 12.88 9.05 -4.23
CA LYS A 213 13.78 8.86 -5.38
C LYS A 213 15.05 9.67 -5.18
#